data_AF-A0A4V1SDE5-F1
#
_entry.id   AF-A0A4V1SDE5-F1
#
_cell.length_a   1.000
_cell.length_b   1.000
_cell.length_c   1.000
_cell.angle_alpha   90.00
_cell.angle_beta   90.00
_cell.angle_gamma   90.00
#
_symmetry.space_group_name_H-M   'P 1'
#
loop_
_entity.id
_entity.type
_entity.pdbx_description
1 polymer ?
#
loop_
_entity_poly.entity_id
_entity_poly.type
_entity_poly.pdbx_seq_one_letter_code
_entity_poly.pdbx_strand_id
1 'polypeptide(L)'
;MVFHYVDAIDFQHLVMIAAKKGIDPDTAIENSWLIKNDAFAKEAWEWHKVKVAALKERLLKDYGVDKNGNPKRVPTHKELYRLGWKDLAKYGEEKHKLQLSGVDKIKEEFLGPNYAARNPDEKKGEAAAHGEGEHGAEAHAEHGRVTFPHLSVPREEIGFAAKFTPAWNTYYAIYFTMTGLHGLHVIGGALVLAYYLFFGRKMYETNPEWLANRVEVGGLFWHFVDLVWIFVFPILYLM
;
A
#
# COMPACT_ATOMS: atom_id res chain seq x y z
N MET A 1 10.08 -9.37 3.09
CA MET A 1 9.72 -7.94 2.91
C MET A 1 9.57 -7.37 4.31
N VAL A 2 10.56 -6.62 4.78
CA VAL A 2 10.49 -6.03 6.12
C VAL A 2 9.71 -4.72 5.98
N PHE A 3 8.57 -4.62 6.66
CA PHE A 3 7.77 -3.40 6.69
C PHE A 3 8.48 -2.36 7.57
N HIS A 4 9.51 -1.73 7.02
CA HIS A 4 10.06 -0.51 7.59
C HIS A 4 9.26 0.67 7.02
N TYR A 5 8.87 1.61 7.88
CA TYR A 5 8.23 2.90 7.54
C TYR A 5 6.75 2.88 7.14
N VAL A 6 6.03 1.76 7.24
CA VAL A 6 4.58 1.78 7.10
C VAL A 6 3.99 1.94 8.49
N ASP A 7 3.52 3.14 8.84
CA ASP A 7 2.68 3.32 10.00
C ASP A 7 1.30 2.72 9.72
N ALA A 8 0.68 2.16 10.76
CA ALA A 8 -0.62 1.53 10.57
C ALA A 8 -1.71 2.59 10.40
N ILE A 9 -1.71 3.61 11.27
CA ILE A 9 -2.52 4.82 11.14
C ILE A 9 -1.68 6.02 11.64
N ASP A 10 -1.50 7.05 10.82
CA ASP A 10 -0.77 8.27 11.18
C ASP A 10 -1.59 9.53 10.88
N PHE A 11 -1.87 10.32 11.93
CA PHE A 11 -2.56 11.62 11.83
C PHE A 11 -1.66 12.82 12.11
N GLN A 12 -0.35 12.63 12.33
CA GLN A 12 0.56 13.72 12.70
C GLN A 12 0.54 14.85 11.66
N HIS A 13 0.65 14.50 10.38
CA HIS A 13 0.63 15.49 9.30
C HIS A 13 -0.71 16.22 9.19
N LEU A 14 -1.82 15.50 9.39
CA LEU A 14 -3.17 16.07 9.36
C LEU A 14 -3.35 17.08 10.50
N VAL A 15 -2.92 16.73 11.71
CA VAL A 15 -2.98 17.62 12.88
C VAL A 15 -2.10 18.85 12.69
N MET A 16 -0.89 18.69 12.13
CA MET A 16 -0.04 19.84 11.81
C MET A 16 -0.71 20.81 10.83
N ILE A 17 -1.41 20.32 9.82
CA ILE A 17 -2.17 21.15 8.88
C ILE A 17 -3.38 21.80 9.57
N ALA A 18 -4.09 21.04 10.42
CA ALA A 18 -5.25 21.54 11.15
C ALA A 18 -4.86 22.67 12.11
N ALA A 19 -3.77 22.50 12.87
CA ALA A 19 -3.22 23.51 13.77
C ALA A 19 -2.83 24.79 13.02
N LYS A 20 -2.21 24.69 11.84
CA LYS A 20 -1.91 25.85 10.98
C LYS A 20 -3.16 26.60 10.52
N LYS A 21 -4.28 25.90 10.41
CA LYS A 21 -5.59 26.47 10.02
C LYS A 21 -6.44 26.91 11.23
N GLY A 22 -5.92 26.77 12.46
CA GLY A 22 -6.67 27.06 13.69
C GLY A 22 -7.82 26.08 13.96
N ILE A 23 -7.79 24.89 13.35
CA ILE A 23 -8.79 23.84 13.55
C ILE A 23 -8.30 22.94 14.67
N ASP A 24 -9.22 22.56 15.57
CA ASP A 24 -8.94 21.61 16.64
C ASP A 24 -8.48 20.25 16.07
N PRO A 25 -7.37 19.66 16.59
CA PRO A 25 -6.83 18.39 16.12
C PRO A 25 -7.83 17.23 16.12
N ASP A 26 -8.60 17.08 17.19
CA ASP A 26 -9.55 15.98 17.34
C ASP A 26 -10.68 16.11 16.32
N THR A 27 -11.18 17.34 16.14
CA THR A 27 -12.20 17.65 15.12
C THR A 27 -11.70 17.35 13.70
N ALA A 28 -10.42 17.59 13.41
CA ALA A 28 -9.84 17.32 12.10
C ALA A 28 -9.71 15.82 11.82
N ILE A 29 -9.34 15.03 12.84
CA ILE A 29 -9.19 13.58 12.73
C ILE A 29 -10.56 12.91 12.56
N GLU A 30 -11.57 13.31 13.34
CA GLU A 30 -12.94 12.79 13.21
C GLU A 30 -13.56 13.10 11.84
N ASN A 31 -13.15 14.20 11.22
CA ASN A 31 -13.58 14.57 9.88
C ASN A 31 -12.78 13.92 8.74
N SER A 32 -11.73 13.17 9.05
CA SER A 32 -10.88 12.50 8.07
C SER A 32 -11.67 11.46 7.27
N TRP A 33 -11.31 11.32 5.99
CA TRP A 33 -11.85 10.27 5.11
C TRP A 33 -11.71 8.87 5.71
N LEU A 34 -10.60 8.60 6.40
CA LEU A 34 -10.30 7.27 6.96
C LEU A 34 -11.29 6.90 8.06
N ILE A 35 -11.51 7.80 9.02
CA ILE A 35 -12.42 7.56 10.17
C ILE A 35 -13.90 7.52 9.72
N LYS A 36 -14.25 8.25 8.65
CA LYS A 36 -15.62 8.26 8.11
C LYS A 36 -15.98 7.01 7.33
N ASN A 37 -15.03 6.42 6.62
CA ASN A 37 -15.31 5.34 5.66
C ASN A 37 -14.91 3.95 6.16
N ASP A 38 -14.09 3.86 7.19
CA ASP A 38 -13.60 2.58 7.71
C ASP A 38 -13.98 2.38 9.19
N ALA A 39 -14.81 1.37 9.44
CA ALA A 39 -15.30 1.05 10.78
C ALA A 39 -14.17 0.55 11.69
N PHE A 40 -13.20 -0.19 11.14
CA PHE A 40 -12.05 -0.68 11.88
C PHE A 40 -11.13 0.46 12.31
N ALA A 41 -10.83 1.40 11.42
CA ALA A 41 -9.98 2.55 11.71
C ALA A 41 -10.59 3.43 12.81
N LYS A 42 -11.92 3.64 12.76
CA LYS A 42 -12.64 4.34 13.82
C LYS A 42 -12.51 3.62 15.17
N GLU A 43 -12.71 2.32 15.17
CA GLU A 43 -12.66 1.50 16.39
C GLU A 43 -11.25 1.43 17.00
N ALA A 44 -10.22 1.28 16.17
CA ALA A 44 -8.83 1.33 16.56
C ALA A 44 -8.43 2.71 17.10
N TRP A 45 -8.96 3.79 16.52
CA TRP A 45 -8.74 5.16 16.98
C TRP A 45 -9.36 5.43 18.36
N GLU A 46 -10.59 4.97 18.59
CA GLU A 46 -11.22 5.07 19.92
C GLU A 46 -10.43 4.31 20.99
N TRP A 47 -9.95 3.11 20.68
CA TRP A 47 -9.08 2.35 21.59
C TRP A 47 -7.77 3.10 21.87
N HIS A 48 -7.18 3.75 20.86
CA HIS A 48 -5.96 4.54 21.03
C HIS A 48 -6.16 5.72 21.99
N LYS A 49 -7.28 6.44 21.88
CA LYS A 49 -7.61 7.55 22.81
C LYS A 49 -7.63 7.08 24.27
N VAL A 50 -8.17 5.90 24.55
CA VAL A 50 -8.16 5.30 25.90
C VAL A 50 -6.73 5.01 26.37
N LYS A 51 -5.87 4.46 25.50
CA LYS A 51 -4.47 4.20 25.83
C LYS A 51 -3.66 5.48 26.03
N VAL A 52 -3.93 6.54 25.26
CA VAL A 52 -3.32 7.86 25.43
C VAL A 52 -3.73 8.48 26.77
N ALA A 53 -4.98 8.34 27.19
CA ALA A 53 -5.43 8.78 28.51
C ALA A 53 -4.68 8.01 29.63
N ALA A 54 -4.61 6.69 29.53
CA ALA A 54 -3.84 5.87 30.48
C ALA A 54 -2.33 6.18 30.46
N LEU A 55 -1.77 6.56 29.30
CA LEU A 55 -0.39 7.00 29.18
C LEU A 55 -0.19 8.33 29.93
N LYS A 56 -1.08 9.31 29.78
CA LYS A 56 -1.02 10.58 30.53
C LYS A 56 -1.00 10.33 32.04
N GLU A 57 -1.85 9.44 32.53
CA GLU A 57 -1.90 9.05 33.95
C GLU A 57 -0.61 8.36 34.40
N ARG A 58 -0.10 7.41 33.60
CA ARG A 58 1.16 6.73 33.88
C ARG A 58 2.34 7.70 33.94
N LEU A 59 2.41 8.64 33.01
CA LEU A 59 3.48 9.64 32.99
C LEU A 59 3.42 10.57 34.20
N LEU A 60 2.22 10.94 34.62
CA LEU A 60 2.03 11.72 35.84
C LEU A 60 2.46 10.93 37.08
N LYS A 61 2.18 9.62 37.13
CA LYS A 61 2.59 8.73 38.22
C LYS A 61 4.10 8.52 38.27
N ASP A 62 4.73 8.28 37.12
CA ASP A 62 6.14 7.88 37.04
C ASP A 62 7.09 9.08 37.16
N TYR A 63 6.73 10.22 36.56
CA TYR A 63 7.59 11.41 36.52
C TYR A 63 7.15 12.52 37.48
N GLY A 64 5.90 12.48 37.96
CA GLY A 64 5.33 13.49 38.85
C GLY A 64 5.13 14.85 38.18
N VAL A 65 4.86 15.85 39.01
CA VAL A 65 4.73 17.26 38.61
C VAL A 65 6.00 18.04 38.91
N ASP A 66 6.25 19.08 38.13
CA ASP A 66 7.29 20.07 38.39
C ASP A 66 6.90 20.99 39.57
N LYS A 67 7.79 21.93 39.90
CA LYS A 67 7.57 22.89 41.00
C LYS A 67 6.42 23.86 40.73
N ASN A 68 5.91 23.92 39.49
CA ASN A 68 4.88 24.83 39.03
C ASN A 68 3.53 24.11 38.85
N GLY A 69 3.44 22.82 39.21
CA GLY A 69 2.23 22.00 39.10
C GLY A 69 2.00 21.39 37.71
N ASN A 70 2.94 21.52 36.77
CA ASN A 70 2.82 20.94 35.44
C ASN A 70 3.43 19.53 35.38
N PRO A 71 2.91 18.61 34.55
CA PRO A 71 3.50 17.28 34.38
C PRO A 71 4.94 17.37 33.85
N LYS A 72 5.90 16.68 34.49
CA LYS A 72 7.30 16.70 34.04
C LYS A 72 7.53 16.08 32.66
N ARG A 73 6.68 15.12 32.26
CA ARG A 73 6.68 14.52 30.91
C ARG A 73 5.26 14.57 30.36
N VAL A 74 5.09 15.30 29.27
CA VAL A 74 3.87 15.25 28.46
C VAL A 74 4.04 14.26 27.31
N PRO A 75 2.96 13.58 26.86
CA PRO A 75 3.03 12.75 25.67
C PRO A 75 3.53 13.54 24.46
N THR A 76 4.43 12.92 23.72
CA THR A 76 4.96 13.47 22.47
C THR A 76 3.90 13.45 21.36
N HIS A 77 4.10 14.26 20.32
CA HIS A 77 3.21 14.30 19.16
C HIS A 77 3.06 12.94 18.46
N LYS A 78 4.07 12.06 18.59
CA LYS A 78 4.01 10.67 18.08
C LYS A 78 3.08 9.82 18.94
N GLU A 79 3.23 9.88 20.26
CA GLU A 79 2.39 9.12 21.20
C GLU A 79 0.91 9.55 21.18
N LEU A 80 0.61 10.78 20.71
CA LEU A 80 -0.75 11.31 20.65
C LEU A 80 -1.53 10.96 19.38
N TYR A 81 -0.84 10.89 18.23
CA TYR A 81 -1.50 10.90 16.92
C TYR A 81 -1.02 9.81 15.95
N ARG A 82 -0.15 8.90 16.42
CA ARG A 82 0.40 7.80 15.60
C ARG A 82 0.05 6.46 16.25
N LEU A 83 -0.54 5.57 15.46
CA LEU A 83 -0.80 4.19 15.81
C LEU A 83 0.17 3.29 15.05
N GLY A 84 1.12 2.68 15.78
CA GLY A 84 2.06 1.74 15.19
C GLY A 84 1.46 0.35 15.01
N TRP A 85 2.15 -0.52 14.27
CA TRP A 85 1.77 -1.93 14.14
C TRP A 85 1.76 -2.68 15.46
N LYS A 86 2.61 -2.29 16.43
CA LYS A 86 2.61 -2.88 17.78
C LYS A 86 1.34 -2.54 18.55
N ASP A 87 0.83 -1.32 18.37
CA ASP A 87 -0.39 -0.88 19.02
C ASP A 87 -1.60 -1.59 18.42
N LEU A 88 -1.64 -1.76 17.10
CA LEU A 88 -2.65 -2.59 16.44
C LEU A 88 -2.56 -4.08 16.80
N ALA A 89 -1.35 -4.61 16.95
CA ALA A 89 -1.16 -5.98 17.42
C ALA A 89 -1.76 -6.15 18.82
N LYS A 90 -1.44 -5.25 19.76
CA LYS A 90 -2.03 -5.25 21.12
C LYS A 90 -3.55 -5.07 21.10
N TYR A 91 -4.06 -4.20 20.23
CA TYR A 91 -5.50 -4.07 20.00
C TYR A 91 -6.13 -5.40 19.55
N GLY A 92 -5.49 -6.10 18.60
CA GLY A 92 -5.90 -7.42 18.13
C GLY A 92 -5.88 -8.50 19.21
N GLU A 93 -4.86 -8.51 20.06
CA GLU A 93 -4.76 -9.42 21.22
C GLU A 93 -5.88 -9.14 22.24
N GLU A 94 -6.07 -7.87 22.62
CA GLU A 94 -7.04 -7.46 23.63
C GLU A 94 -8.49 -7.69 23.16
N LYS A 95 -8.79 -7.36 21.90
CA LYS A 95 -10.19 -7.32 21.42
C LYS A 95 -10.61 -8.56 20.66
N HIS A 96 -9.70 -9.13 19.87
CA HIS A 96 -9.99 -10.27 18.99
C HIS A 96 -9.38 -11.58 19.49
N LYS A 97 -8.77 -11.57 20.70
CA LYS A 97 -8.12 -12.75 21.33
C LYS A 97 -7.11 -13.43 20.41
N LEU A 98 -6.50 -12.67 19.50
CA LEU A 98 -5.39 -13.16 18.68
C LEU A 98 -4.20 -13.43 19.60
N GLN A 99 -3.50 -14.55 19.45
CA GLN A 99 -2.26 -14.83 20.18
C GLN A 99 -1.08 -14.54 19.26
N LEU A 100 -0.52 -13.34 19.34
CA LEU A 100 0.61 -12.94 18.50
C LEU A 100 1.92 -13.21 19.26
N SER A 101 2.54 -14.38 19.06
CA SER A 101 3.82 -14.68 19.68
C SER A 101 4.95 -13.78 19.13
N GLY A 102 5.61 -12.98 19.97
CA GLY A 102 6.86 -12.29 19.65
C GLY A 102 6.78 -10.80 19.30
N VAL A 103 5.63 -10.13 19.51
CA VAL A 103 5.46 -8.69 19.27
C VAL A 103 6.42 -7.84 20.12
N ASP A 104 6.67 -8.24 21.37
CA ASP A 104 7.60 -7.57 22.27
C ASP A 104 9.07 -7.63 21.81
N LYS A 105 9.41 -8.57 20.92
CA LYS A 105 10.77 -8.74 20.37
C LYS A 105 11.00 -7.93 19.10
N ILE A 106 9.98 -7.27 18.56
CA ILE A 106 10.13 -6.39 17.39
C ILE A 106 10.83 -5.10 17.86
N LYS A 107 12.15 -5.06 17.79
CA LYS A 107 12.88 -3.80 17.92
C LYS A 107 12.48 -2.90 16.75
N GLU A 108 11.96 -1.71 17.04
CA GLU A 108 11.91 -0.61 16.08
C GLU A 108 13.32 0.02 16.00
N GLU A 109 14.33 -0.81 15.72
CA GLU A 109 15.65 -0.29 15.42
C GLU A 109 15.62 0.22 13.99
N PHE A 110 15.83 1.53 13.85
CA PHE A 110 16.13 2.19 12.60
C PHE A 110 17.42 1.59 12.03
N LEU A 111 17.29 0.54 11.22
CA LEU A 111 18.29 0.27 10.19
C LEU A 111 18.00 1.26 9.06
N GLY A 112 18.52 2.49 9.24
CA GLY A 112 18.72 3.38 8.10
C GLY A 112 19.57 2.67 7.03
N PRO A 113 19.67 3.24 5.81
CA PRO A 113 20.70 2.80 4.88
C PRO A 113 22.01 2.71 5.65
N ASN A 114 22.74 1.60 5.57
CA ASN A 114 24.01 1.46 6.26
C ASN A 114 25.00 2.46 5.64
N TYR A 115 24.98 3.71 6.09
CA TYR A 115 25.80 4.80 5.54
C TYR A 115 27.29 4.45 5.67
N ALA A 116 27.66 3.65 6.68
CA ALA A 116 29.01 3.15 6.89
C ALA A 116 29.48 2.15 5.80
N ALA A 117 28.55 1.50 5.08
CA ALA A 117 28.89 0.57 4.00
C ALA A 117 29.03 1.26 2.63
N ARG A 118 28.62 2.52 2.50
CA ARG A 118 28.67 3.27 1.23
C ARG A 118 29.94 4.11 1.08
N ASN A 119 30.64 4.42 2.18
CA ASN A 119 31.87 5.20 2.15
C ASN A 119 32.91 4.61 3.14
N PRO A 120 33.75 3.65 2.72
CA PRO A 120 34.74 3.03 3.61
C PRO A 120 35.85 4.00 4.05
N ASP A 121 35.98 5.17 3.43
CA ASP A 121 37.08 6.12 3.67
C ASP A 121 36.74 7.26 4.65
N GLU A 122 35.50 7.35 5.15
CA GLU A 122 35.07 8.43 6.04
C GLU A 122 35.27 8.11 7.54
N LYS A 123 36.30 7.32 7.86
CA LYS A 123 36.76 7.08 9.24
C LYS A 123 38.02 7.89 9.59
N LYS A 124 38.03 9.20 9.34
CA LYS A 124 39.00 10.11 9.97
C LYS A 124 38.40 11.48 10.20
N GLY A 125 37.62 11.60 11.26
CA GLY A 125 37.20 12.89 11.76
C GLY A 125 35.99 12.75 12.66
N GLU A 126 36.17 13.15 13.91
CA GLU A 126 35.07 13.52 14.81
C GLU A 126 34.28 12.36 15.45
N ALA A 127 34.87 11.80 16.50
CA ALA A 127 34.26 11.83 17.83
C ALA A 127 35.29 11.36 18.85
N ALA A 128 36.06 12.32 19.35
CA ALA A 128 36.73 12.19 20.63
C ALA A 128 35.68 12.17 21.75
N ALA A 129 36.02 11.43 22.81
CA ALA A 129 35.49 11.51 24.18
C ALA A 129 34.09 10.93 24.44
N HIS A 130 34.03 9.70 24.96
CA HIS A 130 33.96 9.50 26.42
C HIS A 130 33.94 8.00 26.79
N GLY A 131 34.88 7.61 27.65
CA GLY A 131 34.64 6.63 28.73
C GLY A 131 34.82 5.16 28.38
N GLU A 132 36.05 4.68 28.57
CA GLU A 132 36.39 3.27 28.72
C GLU A 132 35.69 2.64 29.94
N GLY A 133 35.31 1.37 29.78
CA GLY A 133 34.79 0.50 30.81
C GLY A 133 34.88 -0.93 30.31
N GLU A 134 36.08 -1.50 30.41
CA GLU A 134 36.40 -2.88 30.10
C GLU A 134 35.55 -3.85 30.93
N HIS A 135 34.95 -4.86 30.30
CA HIS A 135 34.74 -6.18 30.90
C HIS A 135 34.39 -7.22 29.84
N GLY A 136 35.19 -8.28 29.80
CA GLY A 136 34.69 -9.64 29.55
C GLY A 136 34.63 -10.09 28.10
N ALA A 137 35.70 -10.77 27.68
CA ALA A 137 35.62 -11.81 26.68
C ALA A 137 34.54 -12.83 27.08
N GLU A 138 33.62 -13.17 26.18
CA GLU A 138 33.08 -14.53 26.05
C GLU A 138 32.13 -14.66 24.85
N ALA A 139 32.18 -15.87 24.27
CA ALA A 139 31.16 -16.49 23.43
C ALA A 139 30.96 -15.95 22.01
N HIS A 140 31.58 -16.68 21.07
CA HIS A 140 30.94 -17.05 19.81
C HIS A 140 29.50 -17.53 20.06
N ALA A 141 28.51 -16.64 19.94
CA ALA A 141 27.11 -17.00 19.87
C ALA A 141 26.66 -16.90 18.41
N GLU A 142 26.68 -18.06 17.77
CA GLU A 142 25.72 -18.50 16.76
C GLU A 142 24.77 -17.41 16.26
N HIS A 143 24.96 -16.93 15.02
CA HIS A 143 23.93 -16.18 14.30
C HIS A 143 22.71 -17.07 14.11
N GLY A 144 21.87 -17.15 15.15
CA GLY A 144 20.56 -17.78 15.11
C GLY A 144 19.77 -17.14 13.99
N ARG A 145 19.52 -17.89 12.92
CA ARG A 145 18.60 -17.49 11.87
C ARG A 145 17.26 -17.25 12.57
N VAL A 146 16.86 -15.99 12.69
CA VAL A 146 15.55 -15.60 13.21
C VAL A 146 14.52 -16.09 12.21
N THR A 147 14.03 -17.31 12.38
CA THR A 147 12.90 -17.84 11.63
C THR A 147 11.65 -17.16 12.16
N PHE A 148 10.99 -16.39 11.31
CA PHE A 148 9.73 -15.73 11.63
C PHE A 148 8.70 -16.74 12.15
N PRO A 149 7.81 -16.36 13.09
CA PRO A 149 6.73 -17.21 13.54
C PRO A 149 5.86 -17.63 12.34
N HIS A 150 5.63 -18.93 12.20
CA HIS A 150 4.73 -19.44 11.17
C HIS A 150 3.29 -19.05 11.57
N LEU A 151 2.62 -18.29 10.70
CA LEU A 151 1.20 -17.98 10.83
C LEU A 151 0.46 -18.91 9.86
N SER A 152 -0.20 -19.93 10.39
CA SER A 152 -1.08 -20.79 9.61
C SER A 152 -2.45 -20.13 9.49
N VAL A 153 -2.68 -19.36 8.42
CA VAL A 153 -4.01 -18.84 8.09
C VAL A 153 -4.77 -19.90 7.31
N PRO A 154 -5.99 -20.31 7.73
CA PRO A 154 -6.84 -21.21 6.95
C PRO A 154 -7.08 -20.64 5.56
N ARG A 155 -7.01 -21.48 4.53
CA ARG A 155 -7.13 -21.02 3.13
C ARG A 155 -8.48 -20.37 2.85
N GLU A 156 -9.52 -20.73 3.61
CA GLU A 156 -10.86 -20.15 3.49
C GLU A 156 -10.92 -18.67 3.93
N GLU A 157 -10.01 -18.22 4.80
CA GLU A 157 -9.95 -16.84 5.31
C GLU A 157 -9.08 -15.93 4.44
N ILE A 158 -8.35 -16.49 3.47
CA ILE A 158 -7.52 -15.75 2.52
C ILE A 158 -8.37 -15.35 1.31
N GLY A 159 -8.96 -14.17 1.36
CA GLY A 159 -9.49 -13.52 0.17
C GLY A 159 -8.35 -13.21 -0.80
N PHE A 160 -8.28 -13.90 -1.93
CA PHE A 160 -7.44 -13.45 -3.04
C PHE A 160 -8.01 -12.14 -3.57
N ALA A 161 -7.53 -11.02 -3.04
CA ALA A 161 -7.66 -9.74 -3.70
C ALA A 161 -6.86 -9.84 -4.99
N ALA A 162 -7.51 -10.28 -6.07
CA ALA A 162 -6.89 -10.40 -7.37
C ALA A 162 -6.45 -9.00 -7.82
N LYS A 163 -5.17 -8.69 -7.62
CA LYS A 163 -4.52 -7.43 -8.04
C LYS A 163 -4.54 -7.22 -9.57
N PHE A 164 -5.05 -8.20 -10.31
CA PHE A 164 -5.27 -8.20 -11.76
C PHE A 164 -6.67 -7.71 -12.16
N THR A 165 -7.45 -7.16 -11.23
CA THR A 165 -8.78 -6.62 -11.53
C THR A 165 -8.71 -5.11 -11.81
N PRO A 166 -9.53 -4.59 -12.77
CA PRO A 166 -9.58 -3.16 -13.09
C PRO A 166 -9.87 -2.26 -11.89
N ALA A 167 -10.61 -2.77 -10.90
CA ALA A 167 -11.07 -1.99 -9.76
C ALA A 167 -9.95 -1.51 -8.84
N TRP A 168 -8.82 -2.22 -8.80
CA TRP A 168 -7.76 -2.00 -7.80
C TRP A 168 -6.44 -1.55 -8.42
N ASN A 169 -6.33 -1.46 -9.74
CA ASN A 169 -5.11 -1.09 -10.43
C ASN A 169 -5.38 -0.35 -11.75
N THR A 170 -4.94 0.91 -11.81
CA THR A 170 -5.10 1.79 -12.97
C THR A 170 -4.49 1.24 -14.25
N TYR A 171 -3.34 0.55 -14.17
CA TYR A 171 -2.71 -0.07 -15.34
C TYR A 171 -3.61 -1.15 -15.94
N TYR A 172 -4.14 -2.06 -15.12
CA TYR A 172 -5.07 -3.10 -15.58
C TYR A 172 -6.39 -2.50 -16.07
N ALA A 173 -6.89 -1.43 -15.46
CA ALA A 173 -8.08 -0.73 -15.93
C ALA A 173 -7.91 -0.18 -17.37
N ILE A 174 -6.77 0.46 -17.66
CA ILE A 174 -6.45 0.98 -18.99
C ILE A 174 -6.22 -0.16 -19.98
N TYR A 175 -5.50 -1.21 -19.57
CA TYR A 175 -5.26 -2.40 -20.38
C TYR A 175 -6.58 -3.06 -20.82
N PHE A 176 -7.48 -3.36 -19.87
CA PHE A 176 -8.75 -4.02 -20.19
C PHE A 176 -9.69 -3.15 -21.02
N THR A 177 -9.71 -1.83 -20.79
CA THR A 177 -10.55 -0.93 -21.59
C THR A 177 -10.03 -0.77 -23.02
N MET A 178 -8.73 -0.54 -23.22
CA MET A 178 -8.15 -0.41 -24.56
C MET A 178 -8.19 -1.73 -25.35
N THR A 179 -7.71 -2.83 -24.75
CA THR A 179 -7.72 -4.14 -25.42
C THR A 179 -9.13 -4.66 -25.62
N GLY A 180 -10.04 -4.43 -24.66
CA GLY A 180 -11.45 -4.82 -24.77
C GLY A 180 -12.18 -4.06 -25.87
N LEU A 181 -12.00 -2.73 -25.95
CA LEU A 181 -12.58 -1.92 -27.02
C LEU A 181 -12.05 -2.36 -28.39
N HIS A 182 -10.74 -2.60 -28.50
CA HIS A 182 -10.13 -3.08 -29.75
C HIS A 182 -10.67 -4.47 -30.15
N GLY A 183 -10.72 -5.42 -29.21
CA GLY A 183 -11.27 -6.75 -29.44
C GLY A 183 -12.72 -6.71 -29.92
N LEU A 184 -13.54 -5.79 -29.40
CA LEU A 184 -14.90 -5.57 -29.88
C LEU A 184 -14.93 -5.12 -31.36
N HIS A 185 -14.02 -4.24 -31.77
CA HIS A 185 -13.90 -3.83 -33.18
C HIS A 185 -13.46 -4.97 -34.08
N VAL A 186 -12.50 -5.81 -33.64
CA VAL A 186 -12.06 -7.00 -34.37
C VAL A 186 -13.22 -7.98 -34.57
N ILE A 187 -14.00 -8.24 -33.52
CA ILE A 187 -15.19 -9.10 -33.61
C ILE A 187 -16.22 -8.49 -34.57
N GLY A 188 -16.49 -7.18 -34.47
CA GLY A 188 -17.39 -6.48 -35.38
C GLY A 188 -16.96 -6.59 -36.85
N GLY A 189 -15.68 -6.36 -37.13
CA GLY A 189 -15.10 -6.52 -38.46
C GLY A 189 -15.16 -7.95 -38.97
N ALA A 190 -14.89 -8.93 -38.10
CA ALA A 190 -14.88 -10.34 -38.44
C ALA A 190 -16.29 -10.82 -38.80
N LEU A 191 -17.30 -10.35 -38.08
CA LEU A 191 -18.70 -10.63 -38.40
C LEU A 191 -19.12 -10.05 -39.75
N VAL A 192 -18.70 -8.83 -40.08
CA VAL A 192 -19.00 -8.21 -41.38
C VAL A 192 -18.31 -8.96 -42.53
N LEU A 193 -17.04 -9.34 -42.36
CA LEU A 193 -16.31 -10.14 -43.36
C LEU A 193 -16.90 -11.54 -43.51
N ALA A 194 -17.25 -12.19 -42.39
CA ALA A 194 -17.94 -13.49 -42.41
C ALA A 194 -19.29 -13.38 -43.12
N TYR A 195 -20.05 -12.31 -42.90
CA TYR A 195 -21.30 -12.07 -43.62
C TYR A 195 -21.07 -12.00 -45.14
N TYR A 196 -20.05 -11.28 -45.59
CA TYR A 196 -19.68 -11.25 -47.02
C TYR A 196 -19.22 -12.61 -47.53
N LEU A 197 -18.51 -13.40 -46.73
CA LEU A 197 -18.06 -14.73 -47.13
C LEU A 197 -19.22 -15.71 -47.32
N PHE A 198 -20.19 -15.73 -46.40
CA PHE A 198 -21.31 -16.69 -46.42
C PHE A 198 -22.46 -16.26 -47.34
N PHE A 199 -22.79 -14.96 -47.40
CA PHE A 199 -23.89 -14.44 -48.20
C PHE A 199 -23.45 -13.79 -49.52
N GLY A 200 -22.15 -13.59 -49.72
CA GLY A 200 -21.61 -12.92 -50.90
C GLY A 200 -21.84 -13.69 -52.20
N ARG A 201 -21.93 -15.02 -52.18
CA ARG A 201 -22.16 -15.80 -53.40
C ARG A 201 -23.48 -15.45 -54.09
N LYS A 202 -24.56 -15.28 -53.31
CA LYS A 202 -25.87 -14.86 -53.85
C LYS A 202 -25.86 -13.41 -54.32
N MET A 203 -25.09 -12.55 -53.66
CA MET A 203 -24.97 -11.11 -53.98
C MET A 203 -24.08 -10.88 -55.22
N TYR A 204 -23.07 -11.73 -55.44
CA TYR A 204 -22.21 -11.74 -56.61
C TYR A 204 -22.98 -12.09 -57.89
N GLU A 205 -23.90 -13.05 -57.81
CA GLU A 205 -24.77 -13.43 -58.94
C GLU A 205 -25.76 -12.33 -59.34
N THR A 206 -26.11 -11.42 -58.43
CA THR A 206 -27.06 -10.31 -58.71
C THR A 206 -26.35 -9.03 -59.14
N ASN A 207 -25.31 -8.60 -58.44
CA ASN A 207 -24.57 -7.36 -58.74
C ASN A 207 -23.10 -7.48 -58.27
N PRO A 208 -22.17 -7.94 -59.13
CA PRO A 208 -20.79 -8.21 -58.74
C PRO A 208 -20.01 -6.94 -58.35
N GLU A 209 -20.24 -5.80 -59.00
CA GLU A 209 -19.57 -4.52 -58.67
C GLU A 209 -19.91 -4.02 -57.27
N TRP A 210 -21.14 -4.26 -56.81
CA TRP A 210 -21.59 -3.82 -55.50
C TRP A 210 -20.96 -4.62 -54.36
N LEU A 211 -20.74 -5.92 -54.57
CA LEU A 211 -20.01 -6.75 -53.63
C LEU A 211 -18.54 -6.36 -53.58
N ALA A 212 -17.91 -6.10 -54.73
CA ALA A 212 -16.51 -5.68 -54.83
C ALA A 212 -16.25 -4.39 -54.01
N ASN A 213 -17.05 -3.35 -54.21
CA ASN A 213 -16.92 -2.09 -53.46
C ASN A 213 -17.09 -2.29 -51.93
N ARG A 214 -18.02 -3.15 -51.51
CA ARG A 214 -18.25 -3.45 -50.08
C ARG A 214 -17.10 -4.23 -49.44
N VAL A 215 -16.52 -5.17 -50.18
CA VAL A 215 -15.36 -5.95 -49.72
C VAL A 215 -14.11 -5.09 -49.67
N GLU A 216 -13.90 -4.17 -50.62
CA GLU A 216 -12.79 -3.20 -50.58
C GLU A 216 -12.87 -2.30 -49.34
N VAL A 217 -14.04 -1.74 -49.05
CA VAL A 217 -14.26 -0.92 -47.84
C VAL A 217 -14.09 -1.77 -46.57
N GLY A 218 -14.59 -3.01 -46.56
CA GLY A 218 -14.42 -3.94 -45.45
C GLY A 218 -12.95 -4.34 -45.22
N GLY A 219 -12.20 -4.55 -46.29
CA GLY A 219 -10.76 -4.81 -46.25
C GLY A 219 -9.97 -3.61 -45.75
N LEU A 220 -10.32 -2.40 -46.18
CA LEU A 220 -9.70 -1.16 -45.67
C LEU A 220 -9.96 -0.97 -44.17
N PHE A 221 -11.18 -1.27 -43.70
CA PHE A 221 -11.49 -1.28 -42.27
C PHE A 221 -10.66 -2.33 -41.51
N TRP A 222 -10.51 -3.54 -42.05
CA TRP A 222 -9.71 -4.58 -41.43
C TRP A 222 -8.23 -4.19 -41.29
N HIS A 223 -7.66 -3.61 -42.34
CA HIS A 223 -6.29 -3.08 -42.30
C HIS A 223 -6.14 -1.93 -41.29
N PHE A 224 -7.13 -1.06 -41.17
CA PHE A 224 -7.12 -0.01 -40.15
C PHE A 224 -7.10 -0.58 -38.73
N VAL A 225 -7.92 -1.60 -38.45
CA VAL A 225 -7.94 -2.28 -37.15
C VAL A 225 -6.58 -2.93 -36.88
N ASP A 226 -6.01 -3.65 -37.84
CA ASP A 226 -4.68 -4.27 -37.70
C ASP A 226 -3.56 -3.24 -37.44
N LEU A 227 -3.60 -2.10 -38.15
CA LEU A 227 -2.67 -0.98 -37.93
C LEU A 227 -2.78 -0.40 -36.52
N VAL A 228 -3.97 -0.29 -35.93
CA VAL A 228 -4.10 0.14 -34.54
C VAL A 228 -3.50 -0.90 -33.59
N TRP A 229 -3.67 -2.19 -33.88
CA TRP A 229 -3.16 -3.27 -33.04
C TRP A 229 -1.63 -3.31 -32.96
N ILE A 230 -0.94 -3.10 -34.09
CA ILE A 230 0.53 -3.07 -34.11
C ILE A 230 1.12 -1.93 -33.27
N PHE A 231 0.38 -0.84 -33.01
CA PHE A 231 0.78 0.21 -32.07
C PHE A 231 0.38 -0.09 -30.62
N VAL A 232 -0.83 -0.61 -30.40
CA VAL A 232 -1.33 -0.89 -29.04
C VAL A 232 -0.56 -2.03 -28.38
N PHE A 233 -0.21 -3.07 -29.14
CA PHE A 233 0.54 -4.23 -28.63
C PHE A 233 1.87 -3.85 -27.96
N PRO A 234 2.83 -3.16 -28.62
CA PRO A 234 4.10 -2.81 -27.99
C PRO A 234 3.93 -1.82 -26.82
N ILE A 235 2.99 -0.88 -26.91
CA ILE A 235 2.76 0.10 -25.83
C ILE A 235 2.26 -0.59 -24.55
N LEU A 236 1.40 -1.61 -24.67
CA LEU A 236 0.85 -2.30 -23.50
C LEU A 236 1.71 -3.48 -23.03
N TYR A 237 2.41 -4.17 -23.92
CA TYR A 237 3.14 -5.41 -23.61
C TYR A 237 4.66 -5.27 -23.53
N LEU A 238 5.28 -4.23 -24.12
CA LEU A 238 6.74 -4.03 -24.12
C LEU A 238 7.23 -2.88 -23.24
N MET A 239 6.33 -2.05 -22.69
CA MET A 239 6.63 -0.92 -21.80
C MET A 239 6.36 -1.28 -20.35
#